data_AF-A0A212J2L2-F1
#
_entry.id   AF-A0A212J2L2-F1
#
_cell.length_a   1.000
_cell.length_b   1.000
_cell.length_c   1.000
_cell.angle_alpha   90.00
_cell.angle_beta   90.00
_cell.angle_gamma   90.00
#
_symmetry.space_group_name_H-M   'P 1'
#
loop_
_entity.id
_entity.type
_entity.pdbx_description
1 polymer ?
#
loop_
_entity_poly.entity_id
_entity_poly.type
_entity_poly.pdbx_seq_one_letter_code
_entity_poly.pdbx_strand_id
1 'polypeptide(L)' 'MSLGPLQILLIIVVVLLLFGAGKIPRLMGDVAKGINAFKRGMKEGADDETPPKQIDKDESKSDKP' A
#
# COMPACT_ATOMS: atom_id res chain seq x y z
N MET A 1 -21.80 13.67 -23.50
CA MET A 1 -20.46 13.05 -23.54
C MET A 1 -19.99 12.87 -22.10
N SER A 2 -20.49 11.85 -21.42
CA SER A 2 -20.11 11.62 -20.02
C SER A 2 -18.72 11.00 -19.99
N LEU A 3 -17.76 11.69 -19.37
CA LEU A 3 -16.46 11.13 -19.01
C LEU A 3 -16.70 9.96 -18.06
N GLY A 4 -16.93 8.79 -18.64
CA GLY A 4 -17.27 7.59 -17.92
C GLY A 4 -16.04 6.88 -17.37
N PRO A 5 -16.25 5.81 -16.59
CA PRO A 5 -15.19 4.97 -16.04
C PRO A 5 -14.19 4.48 -17.10
N LEU A 6 -14.62 4.34 -18.37
CA LEU A 6 -13.76 3.98 -19.49
C LEU A 6 -12.61 4.97 -19.74
N GLN A 7 -12.82 6.28 -19.54
CA GLN A 7 -11.76 7.28 -19.76
C GLN A 7 -10.65 7.15 -18.70
N ILE A 8 -11.07 6.95 -17.45
CA ILE A 8 -10.16 6.76 -16.31
C ILE A 8 -9.36 5.46 -16.48
N LEU A 9 -10.00 4.39 -16.96
CA LEU A 9 -9.33 3.13 -17.25
C LEU A 9 -8.22 3.31 -18.31
N LEU A 10 -8.51 4.04 -19.39
CA LEU A 10 -7.53 4.33 -20.45
C LEU A 10 -6.33 5.12 -19.92
N ILE A 11 -6.57 6.13 -19.07
CA ILE A 11 -5.50 6.90 -18.42
C ILE A 11 -4.64 6.01 -17.54
N ILE A 12 -5.26 5.13 -16.73
CA ILE A 12 -4.52 4.19 -15.87
C ILE A 12 -3.65 3.26 -16.71
N VAL A 13 -4.15 2.75 -17.84
CA VAL A 13 -3.37 1.89 -18.74
C VAL A 13 -2.16 2.64 -19.29
N VAL A 14 -2.32 3.89 -19.74
CA VAL A 14 -1.20 4.71 -20.23
C VAL A 14 -0.16 4.95 -19.12
N VAL A 15 -0.61 5.30 -17.92
CA VAL A 15 0.29 5.49 -16.76
C VAL A 15 1.03 4.19 -16.42
N LEU A 16 0.34 3.04 -16.43
CA LEU A 16 0.97 1.74 -16.18
C LEU A 16 2.01 1.38 -17.25
N LEU A 17 1.81 1.76 -18.51
CA LEU A 17 2.80 1.54 -19.58
C LEU A 17 4.04 2.44 -19.42
N LEU A 18 3.85 3.71 -19.04
CA LEU A 18 4.97 4.66 -18.86
C LEU A 18 5.81 4.33 -17.62
N PHE A 19 5.15 4.00 -16.51
CA PHE A 19 5.83 3.74 -15.24
C PHE A 19 6.18 2.25 -15.04
N GLY A 20 5.49 1.35 -15.74
CA GLY A 20 5.61 -0.09 -15.59
C GLY A 20 4.83 -0.65 -14.40
N ALA A 21 4.27 -1.86 -14.57
CA ALA A 21 3.49 -2.54 -13.54
C ALA A 21 4.27 -2.85 -12.24
N GLY A 22 5.61 -2.85 -12.28
CA GLY A 22 6.46 -3.10 -11.12
C GLY A 22 6.78 -1.87 -10.25
N LYS A 23 6.75 -0.65 -10.81
CA LYS A 23 7.10 0.56 -10.04
C LYS A 23 5.95 1.04 -9.16
N ILE A 24 4.71 0.98 -9.65
CA ILE A 24 3.53 1.44 -8.91
C ILE A 24 3.34 0.68 -7.59
N PRO A 25 3.39 -0.66 -7.52
CA PRO A 25 3.22 -1.40 -6.28
C PRO A 25 4.33 -1.12 -5.27
N ARG A 26 5.57 -0.94 -5.73
CA ARG A 26 6.71 -0.63 -4.86
C ARG A 26 6.56 0.76 -4.22
N LEU A 27 6.24 1.76 -5.03
CA LEU A 27 5.99 3.14 -4.56
C LEU A 27 4.78 3.19 -3.62
N MET A 28 3.69 2.50 -3.96
CA MET A 28 2.51 2.41 -3.11
C MET A 28 2.80 1.69 -1.79
N GLY A 29 3.68 0.69 -1.77
CA GLY A 29 4.10 0.02 -0.54
C GLY A 29 4.80 0.97 0.44
N ASP A 30 5.71 1.82 -0.06
CA ASP A 30 6.44 2.79 0.77
C ASP A 30 5.52 3.93 1.25
N VAL A 31 4.65 4.42 0.37
CA VAL A 31 3.62 5.42 0.74
C VAL A 31 2.63 4.83 1.75
N ALA A 32 2.18 3.59 1.57
CA ALA A 32 1.25 2.93 2.49
C ALA A 32 1.88 2.74 3.87
N LYS A 33 3.17 2.37 3.96
CA LYS A 33 3.90 2.30 5.23
C LYS A 33 3.96 3.66 5.91
N GLY A 34 4.26 4.73 5.17
CA GLY A 34 4.28 6.10 5.70
C GLY A 34 2.91 6.56 6.22
N ILE A 35 1.84 6.35 5.45
CA ILE A 35 0.47 6.68 5.86
C ILE A 35 0.05 5.85 7.08
N ASN A 36 0.41 4.57 7.14
CA ASN A 36 0.05 3.70 8.26
C ASN A 36 0.81 4.07 9.54
N ALA A 37 2.09 4.44 9.43
CA ALA A 37 2.87 4.99 10.54
C ALA A 37 2.31 6.33 11.02
N PHE A 38 1.94 7.23 10.10
CA PHE A 38 1.29 8.49 10.41
C PHE A 38 -0.05 8.29 11.14
N LYS A 39 -0.88 7.36 10.65
CA LYS A 39 -2.16 7.00 11.26
C LYS A 39 -1.99 6.37 12.64
N ARG A 40 -0.96 5.56 12.84
CA ARG A 40 -0.62 4.97 14.15
C ARG A 40 -0.13 6.02 15.14
N GLY A 41 0.82 6.87 14.75
CA GLY A 41 1.31 7.96 15.61
C GLY A 41 0.22 8.96 15.99
N MET A 42 -0.72 9.25 15.07
CA MET A 42 -1.87 10.11 15.37
C MET A 42 -2.92 9.43 16.28
N LYS A 43 -2.98 8.09 16.29
CA LYS A 43 -3.80 7.32 17.24
C LYS A 43 -3.13 7.21 18.61
N GLU A 44 -1.82 6.98 18.68
CA GLU A 44 -1.06 6.95 19.93
C GLU A 44 -1.09 8.30 20.66
N GLY A 45 -1.18 9.43 19.93
CA GLY A 45 -1.39 10.74 20.54
C GLY A 45 -2.82 11.00 21.05
N ALA A 46 -3.78 10.12 20.76
CA ALA A 46 -5.20 10.24 21.13
C ALA A 46 -5.68 9.14 22.09
N ASP A 47 -5.04 7.98 22.09
CA ASP A 47 -5.28 6.81 22.94
C ASP A 47 -3.91 6.26 23.39
N ASP A 48 -3.40 6.74 24.52
CA ASP A 48 -2.41 5.98 25.30
C ASP A 48 -3.09 4.68 25.76
N GLU A 49 -2.54 3.51 25.38
CA GLU A 49 -2.72 2.15 25.98
C GLU A 49 -2.89 0.96 25.00
N THR A 50 -2.15 0.84 23.90
CA THR A 50 -1.93 -0.53 23.35
C THR A 50 -0.61 -0.69 22.59
N PRO A 51 0.29 -1.60 23.00
CA PRO A 51 1.55 -1.81 22.30
C PRO A 51 1.31 -2.38 20.89
N PRO A 52 2.15 -2.01 19.90
CA PRO A 52 1.88 -2.33 18.52
C PRO A 52 2.10 -3.81 18.22
N LYS A 53 1.05 -4.47 17.75
CA LYS A 53 1.10 -5.80 17.14
C LYS A 53 1.94 -5.72 15.87
N GLN A 54 3.19 -6.14 15.98
CA GLN A 54 4.12 -6.34 14.87
C GLN A 54 3.47 -7.30 13.87
N ILE A 55 3.24 -6.80 12.65
CA ILE A 55 2.97 -7.65 11.47
C ILE A 55 4.33 -7.84 10.82
N ASP A 56 5.19 -8.60 11.49
CA ASP A 56 6.29 -9.27 10.82
C ASP A 56 5.68 -10.49 10.13
N LYS A 57 5.49 -10.36 8.83
CA LYS A 57 5.41 -11.52 7.93
C LYS A 57 6.81 -12.11 7.90
N ASP A 58 7.09 -12.96 8.88
CA ASP A 58 8.23 -13.86 8.83
C ASP A 58 7.78 -15.25 8.36
N GLU A 59 8.64 -15.81 7.52
CA GLU A 59 8.76 -17.21 7.11
C GLU A 59 7.63 -17.85 6.29
N SER A 60 7.84 -17.80 4.98
CA SER A 60 7.62 -18.97 4.12
C SER A 60 8.50 -20.12 4.61
N LYS A 61 8.04 -20.87 5.61
CA LYS A 61 8.59 -22.19 5.94
C LYS A 61 7.92 -23.23 5.03
N SER A 62 8.38 -23.30 3.79
CA SER A 62 8.12 -24.41 2.88
C SER A 62 9.41 -25.20 2.70
N ASP A 63 9.92 -25.75 3.80
CA ASP A 63 10.90 -26.82 3.80
C ASP A 63 10.28 -27.93 4.66
N LYS A 64 9.73 -28.94 3.97
CA LYS A 64 9.15 -30.13 4.58
C LYS A 64 10.10 -31.30 4.28
N PRO A 65 10.44 -32.14 5.27
CA PRO A 65 11.30 -33.31 5.08
C PRO A 65 10.70 -34.35 4.13
#